data_AF-A0A7G7L9N3-F1
#
_entry.id   AF-A0A7G7L9N3-F1
#
_cell.length_a   1.000
_cell.length_b   1.000
_cell.length_c   1.000
_cell.angle_alpha   90.00
_cell.angle_beta   90.00
_cell.angle_gamma   90.00
#
_symmetry.space_group_name_H-M   'P 1'
#
loop_
_entity.id
_entity.type
_entity.pdbx_description
1 polymer ?
#
loop_
_entity_poly.entity_id
_entity_poly.type
_entity_poly.pdbx_seq_one_letter_code
_entity_poly.pdbx_strand_id
1 'polypeptide(L)' 'MTTPPTRNARRERLIGYFLLGVAVVLALSSPTWFGSDRSAVGIAQLVVALIAAGVGGFLVKRSRVA' A
#
# COMPACT_ATOMS: atom_id res chain seq x y z
N MET A 1 -32.98 8.65 -5.61
CA MET A 1 -32.62 7.24 -5.34
C MET A 1 -31.11 7.18 -5.16
N THR A 2 -30.63 7.14 -3.92
CA THR A 2 -29.20 6.94 -3.64
C THR A 2 -28.92 5.45 -3.72
N THR A 3 -28.30 4.99 -4.81
CA THR A 3 -27.83 3.60 -4.92
C THR A 3 -26.87 3.35 -3.76
N PRO A 4 -27.13 2.37 -2.87
CA PRO A 4 -26.22 2.09 -1.78
C PRO A 4 -24.85 1.73 -2.37
N PRO A 5 -23.74 2.31 -1.85
CA PRO A 5 -22.41 1.99 -2.34
C PRO A 5 -22.24 0.49 -2.30
N THR A 6 -21.95 -0.10 -3.46
CA THR A 6 -21.87 -1.56 -3.58
C THR A 6 -20.84 -2.07 -2.57
N ARG A 7 -21.15 -3.18 -1.88
CA ARG A 7 -20.28 -3.77 -0.83
C ARG A 7 -18.81 -3.93 -1.28
N ASN A 8 -18.61 -4.08 -2.58
CA ASN A 8 -17.30 -4.15 -3.23
C ASN A 8 -16.51 -2.85 -3.16
N ALA A 9 -17.12 -1.68 -3.37
CA ALA A 9 -16.42 -0.38 -3.30
C ALA A 9 -15.87 -0.09 -1.89
N ARG A 10 -16.63 -0.46 -0.84
CA ARG A 10 -16.16 -0.34 0.55
C ARG A 10 -14.99 -1.29 0.83
N ARG A 11 -15.03 -2.51 0.28
CA ARG A 11 -13.98 -3.51 0.45
C ARG A 11 -12.69 -3.12 -0.27
N GLU A 12 -12.77 -2.65 -1.51
CA GLU A 12 -11.60 -2.12 -2.23
C GLU A 12 -10.95 -0.95 -1.48
N ARG A 13 -11.75 -0.03 -0.94
CA ARG A 13 -11.22 1.10 -0.17
C ARG A 13 -10.48 0.66 1.11
N LEU A 14 -10.99 -0.34 1.84
CA LEU A 14 -10.33 -0.90 3.02
C LEU A 14 -9.03 -1.64 2.66
N ILE A 15 -9.04 -2.43 1.59
CA ILE A 15 -7.84 -3.12 1.08
C ILE A 15 -6.80 -2.08 0.66
N GLY A 16 -7.22 -1.00 0.01
CA GLY A 16 -6.35 0.12 -0.36
C GLY A 16 -5.66 0.74 0.85
N TYR A 17 -6.40 1.04 1.93
CA TYR A 17 -5.82 1.55 3.17
C TYR A 17 -4.87 0.56 3.84
N PHE A 18 -5.20 -0.73 3.85
CA PHE A 18 -4.34 -1.77 4.42
C PHE A 18 -2.99 -1.83 3.69
N LEU A 19 -3.00 -1.90 2.36
CA LEU A 19 -1.77 -1.91 1.55
C LEU A 19 -0.93 -0.65 1.75
N LEU A 20 -1.58 0.50 1.94
CA LEU A 20 -0.90 1.76 2.21
C LEU A 20 -0.21 1.74 3.59
N GLY A 21 -0.86 1.17 4.61
CA GLY A 21 -0.26 0.93 5.92
C GLY A 21 0.94 -0.02 5.86
N VAL A 22 0.82 -1.12 5.09
CA VAL A 22 1.93 -2.06 4.85
C VAL A 22 3.11 -1.35 4.19
N ALA A 23 2.87 -0.51 3.18
CA ALA A 23 3.92 0.26 2.53
C ALA A 23 4.67 1.19 3.51
N VAL A 24 3.94 1.85 4.42
CA VAL A 24 4.54 2.69 5.48
C VAL A 24 5.41 1.86 6.41
N VAL A 25 4.93 0.68 6.85
CA VAL A 25 5.71 -0.22 7.72
C VAL A 25 6.98 -0.69 7.02
N LEU A 26 6.91 -1.09 5.75
CA LEU A 26 8.10 -1.47 4.98
C LEU A 26 9.08 -0.30 4.84
N ALA A 27 8.59 0.91 4.60
CA ALA A 27 9.43 2.10 4.47
C ALA A 27 10.15 2.42 5.80
N LEU A 28 9.43 2.41 6.93
CA LEU A 28 9.99 2.67 8.25
C LEU A 28 10.94 1.56 8.73
N SER A 29 10.74 0.32 8.26
CA SER A 29 11.61 -0.81 8.59
C SER A 29 12.89 -0.84 7.74
N SER A 30 12.89 -0.22 6.56
CA SER A 30 14.00 -0.27 5.60
C SER A 30 15.37 0.17 6.17
N PRO A 31 15.48 1.23 7.00
CA PRO A 31 16.76 1.69 7.57
C PRO A 31 17.51 0.63 8.39
N THR A 32 16.79 -0.34 8.98
CA THR A 32 17.41 -1.39 9.80
C THR A 32 18.34 -2.30 8.99
N TRP A 33 18.04 -2.50 7.70
CA TRP A 33 18.86 -3.31 6.79
C TRP A 33 20.10 -2.56 6.31
N PHE A 34 19.98 -1.24 6.12
CA PHE A 34 21.11 -0.38 5.75
C PHE A 34 22.14 -0.25 6.87
N GLY A 35 21.69 -0.26 8.13
CA GLY A 35 22.59 -0.29 9.30
C GLY A 35 23.30 -1.62 9.54
N SER A 36 22.92 -2.70 8.83
CA SER A 36 23.45 -4.06 9.00
C SER A 36 24.30 -4.54 7.81
N ASP A 37 24.79 -3.63 6.96
CA ASP A 37 25.48 -3.92 5.67
C ASP A 37 24.65 -4.78 4.68
N ARG A 38 23.34 -4.90 4.89
CA ARG A 38 22.41 -5.66 4.02
C ARG A 38 21.63 -4.73 3.08
N SER A 39 22.36 -3.88 2.38
CA SER A 39 21.81 -2.87 1.46
C SER A 39 20.92 -3.47 0.36
N ALA A 40 21.27 -4.63 -0.18
CA ALA A 40 20.45 -5.34 -1.18
C ALA A 40 19.04 -5.69 -0.66
N VAL A 41 18.93 -6.09 0.61
CA VAL A 41 17.64 -6.40 1.25
C VAL A 41 16.82 -5.12 1.47
N GLY A 42 17.49 -4.04 1.90
CA GLY A 42 16.87 -2.72 2.03
C GLY A 42 16.28 -2.22 0.72
N ILE A 43 17.01 -2.35 -0.39
CA ILE A 43 16.55 -1.97 -1.74
C ILE A 43 15.34 -2.81 -2.17
N ALA A 44 15.41 -4.13 -2.04
CA ALA A 44 14.28 -5.01 -2.37
C ALA A 44 13.02 -4.66 -1.57
N GLN A 45 13.17 -4.34 -0.27
CA GLN A 45 12.08 -3.90 0.59
C GLN A 45 11.48 -2.57 0.13
N LEU A 46 12.29 -1.60 -0.31
CA LEU A 46 11.78 -0.34 -0.85
C LEU A 46 10.99 -0.54 -2.15
N VAL A 47 11.45 -1.40 -3.04
CA VAL A 47 10.71 -1.75 -4.27
C VAL A 47 9.34 -2.34 -3.93
N VAL A 48 9.27 -3.26 -2.97
CA VAL A 48 7.98 -3.84 -2.51
C VAL A 48 7.09 -2.76 -1.89
N ALA A 49 7.64 -1.85 -1.10
CA ALA A 49 6.89 -0.73 -0.52
C ALA A 49 6.28 0.17 -1.62
N LEU A 50 7.03 0.48 -2.68
CA LEU A 50 6.55 1.27 -3.81
C LEU A 50 5.42 0.55 -4.57
N ILE A 51 5.55 -0.75 -4.80
CA ILE A 51 4.49 -1.54 -5.45
C ILE A 51 3.23 -1.54 -4.57
N ALA A 52 3.36 -1.79 -3.28
CA ALA A 52 2.24 -1.77 -2.34
C ALA A 52 1.55 -0.39 -2.28
N ALA A 53 2.33 0.70 -2.27
CA ALA A 53 1.81 2.07 -2.31
C ALA A 53 1.10 2.36 -3.63
N GLY A 54 1.65 1.92 -4.76
CA GLY A 54 1.04 2.07 -6.09
C GLY A 54 -0.30 1.34 -6.19
N VAL A 55 -0.35 0.06 -5.78
CA VAL A 55 -1.57 -0.74 -5.79
C VAL A 55 -2.61 -0.19 -4.81
N GLY A 56 -2.19 0.15 -3.58
CA GLY A 56 -3.07 0.73 -2.56
C GLY A 56 -3.67 2.07 -3.00
N GLY A 57 -2.83 2.96 -3.54
CA GLY A 57 -3.26 4.25 -4.10
C GLY A 57 -4.18 4.09 -5.30
N PHE A 58 -3.90 3.13 -6.19
CA PHE A 58 -4.74 2.81 -7.34
C PHE A 58 -6.12 2.31 -6.92
N LEU A 59 -6.20 1.37 -5.96
CA LEU A 59 -7.49 0.90 -5.42
C LEU A 59 -8.29 2.07 -4.82
N VAL A 60 -7.67 2.91 -3.99
CA VAL A 60 -8.36 4.07 -3.39
C VAL A 60 -8.86 5.04 -4.46
N LYS A 61 -8.08 5.29 -5.52
CA LYS A 61 -8.49 6.15 -6.63
C LYS A 61 -9.67 5.55 -7.38
N ARG A 62 -9.62 4.26 -7.72
CA ARG A 62 -10.70 3.55 -8.40
C ARG A 62 -12.00 3.57 -7.59
N SER A 63 -11.93 3.29 -6.29
CA SER A 63 -13.11 3.27 -5.41
C SER A 63 -13.73 4.65 -5.17
N ARG A 64 -13.07 5.74 -5.57
CA ARG A 64 -13.63 7.10 -5.53
C ARG A 64 -14.28 7.52 -6.85
N VAL A 65 -13.91 6.86 -7.95
CA VAL A 65 -14.42 7.14 -9.31
C VAL A 65 -15.64 6.26 -9.63
N ALA A 66 -15.75 5.09 -8.99
CA ALA A 66 -16.93 4.21 -9.03
C ALA A 66 -18.01 4.65 -8.05
#